data_AF-A0A350LRY9-F1
#
_entry.id   AF-A0A350LRY9-F1
#
_cell.length_a   1.000
_cell.length_b   1.000
_cell.length_c   1.000
_cell.angle_alpha   90.00
_cell.angle_beta   90.00
_cell.angle_gamma   90.00
#
_symmetry.space_group_name_H-M   'P 1'
#
loop_
_entity.id
_entity.type
_entity.pdbx_description
1 polymer ?
#
loop_
_entity_poly.entity_id
_entity_poly.type
_entity_poly.pdbx_seq_one_letter_code
_entity_poly.pdbx_strand_id
1 'polypeptide(L)'
;MTGLERLGLGLMHRLDPETAHGLALHALRLGLAPAPGPITSPRLRVDLAGMALPNPVGLAAGFDKNAEALGPLSRAGFGFVEVGAVTPRPQPGNPRPRLFRLAKDRGVINRFGFNNDGMEAAAARLARRPQGAVIGLNLGANKDSA
;
A
#
# COMPACT_ATOMS: atom_id res chain seq x y z
N MET A 1 -7.15 -18.44 -6.37
CA MET A 1 -5.88 -18.48 -5.61
C MET A 1 -5.15 -19.78 -5.90
N THR A 2 -3.85 -19.71 -6.20
CA THR A 2 -2.98 -20.88 -6.38
C THR A 2 -2.71 -21.58 -5.04
N GLY A 3 -2.16 -22.80 -5.07
CA GLY A 3 -1.75 -23.51 -3.85
C GLY A 3 -0.68 -22.74 -3.05
N LEU A 4 0.27 -22.13 -3.75
CA LEU A 4 1.32 -21.30 -3.17
C LEU A 4 0.76 -20.06 -2.48
N GLU A 5 -0.21 -19.36 -3.11
CA GLU A 5 -0.85 -18.20 -2.51
C GLU A 5 -1.61 -18.55 -1.22
N ARG A 6 -2.29 -19.70 -1.18
CA ARG A 6 -2.97 -20.16 0.03
C ARG A 6 -2.00 -20.49 1.16
N LEU A 7 -0.89 -21.16 0.83
CA LEU A 7 0.17 -21.44 1.80
C LEU A 7 0.78 -20.14 2.34
N GLY A 8 1.14 -19.22 1.44
CA GLY A 8 1.68 -17.90 1.80
C GLY A 8 0.74 -17.12 2.71
N LEU A 9 -0.54 -17.01 2.34
CA LEU A 9 -1.54 -16.32 3.16
C LEU A 9 -1.71 -16.98 4.54
N GLY A 10 -1.73 -18.31 4.59
CA GLY A 10 -1.82 -19.07 5.84
C GLY A 10 -0.64 -18.81 6.78
N LEU A 11 0.58 -18.74 6.25
CA LEU A 11 1.79 -18.39 7.01
C LEU A 11 1.72 -16.94 7.52
N MET A 12 1.32 -16.00 6.67
CA MET A 12 1.21 -14.58 7.01
C MET A 12 0.15 -14.31 8.09
N HIS A 13 -0.86 -15.18 8.21
CA HIS A 13 -1.86 -15.13 9.27
C HIS A 13 -1.37 -15.60 10.64
N ARG A 14 -0.25 -16.33 10.69
CA ARG A 14 0.38 -16.80 11.94
C ARG A 14 1.44 -15.86 12.50
N LEU A 15 1.82 -14.84 11.73
CA LEU A 15 2.79 -13.83 12.15
C LEU A 15 2.09 -12.62 12.79
N ASP A 16 2.83 -11.88 13.61
CA ASP A 16 2.45 -10.53 14.01
C ASP A 16 2.05 -9.71 12.77
N PRO A 17 0.91 -9.00 12.78
CA PRO A 17 0.37 -8.41 11.58
C PRO A 17 1.24 -7.29 11.01
N GLU A 18 2.02 -6.58 11.83
CA GLU A 18 2.94 -5.54 11.34
C GLU A 18 4.19 -6.18 10.71
N THR A 19 4.69 -7.27 11.30
CA THR A 19 5.75 -8.11 10.70
C THR A 19 5.31 -8.69 9.37
N ALA A 20 4.11 -9.30 9.32
CA ALA A 20 3.52 -9.82 8.10
C ALA A 20 3.38 -8.72 7.04
N HIS A 21 2.94 -7.52 7.43
CA HIS A 21 2.85 -6.40 6.49
C HIS A 21 4.22 -6.02 5.88
N GLY A 22 5.27 -5.93 6.71
CA GLY A 22 6.63 -5.69 6.24
C GLY A 22 7.14 -6.77 5.29
N LEU A 23 6.88 -8.05 5.60
CA LEU A 23 7.23 -9.17 4.73
C LEU A 23 6.48 -9.14 3.40
N ALA A 24 5.22 -8.72 3.40
CA ALA A 24 4.43 -8.58 2.16
C ALA A 24 5.03 -7.51 1.24
N LEU A 25 5.40 -6.34 1.78
CA LEU A 25 6.08 -5.29 1.02
C LEU A 25 7.44 -5.75 0.50
N HIS A 26 8.20 -6.48 1.31
CA HIS A 26 9.48 -7.03 0.89
C HIS A 26 9.32 -8.05 -0.25
N ALA A 27 8.37 -8.98 -0.13
CA ALA A 27 8.05 -9.96 -1.17
C ALA A 27 7.59 -9.29 -2.48
N LEU A 28 6.78 -8.23 -2.39
CA LEU A 28 6.39 -7.41 -3.54
C LEU A 28 7.62 -6.82 -4.25
N ARG A 29 8.55 -6.23 -3.49
CA ARG A 29 9.79 -5.64 -4.02
C ARG A 29 10.71 -6.67 -4.68
N LEU A 30 10.69 -7.91 -4.18
CA LEU A 30 11.42 -9.04 -4.77
C LEU A 30 10.69 -9.67 -5.97
N GLY A 31 9.49 -9.22 -6.33
CA GLY A 31 8.71 -9.78 -7.43
C GLY A 31 8.10 -11.15 -7.12
N LEU A 32 7.97 -11.52 -5.84
CA LEU A 32 7.42 -12.81 -5.40
C LEU A 32 5.89 -12.80 -5.28
N ALA A 33 5.25 -11.65 -5.49
CA ALA A 33 3.81 -11.50 -5.47
C ALA A 33 3.22 -11.54 -6.90
N PRO A 34 1.98 -12.03 -7.08
CA PRO A 34 1.30 -11.99 -8.37
C PRO A 34 1.20 -10.56 -8.91
N ALA A 35 1.57 -10.39 -10.18
CA ALA A 35 1.56 -9.10 -10.86
C ALA A 35 0.96 -9.26 -12.28
N PRO A 36 -0.34 -9.55 -12.39
CA PRO A 36 -1.02 -9.81 -13.67
C PRO A 36 -1.09 -8.59 -14.59
N GLY A 37 -0.70 -7.40 -14.11
CA GLY A 37 -0.92 -6.12 -14.78
C GLY A 37 -2.28 -5.52 -14.40
N PRO A 38 -2.64 -4.36 -14.97
CA PRO A 38 -3.94 -3.73 -14.72
C PRO A 38 -5.08 -4.62 -15.21
N ILE A 39 -6.09 -4.85 -14.36
CA ILE A 39 -7.32 -5.50 -14.80
C ILE A 39 -8.18 -4.45 -15.51
N THR A 40 -8.64 -4.72 -16.73
CA THR A 40 -9.44 -3.74 -17.47
C THR A 40 -10.39 -4.38 -18.47
N SER A 41 -11.50 -3.69 -18.74
CA SER A 41 -12.44 -3.97 -19.83
C SER A 41 -13.21 -2.67 -20.15
N PRO A 42 -13.90 -2.56 -21.30
CA PRO A 42 -14.72 -1.40 -21.59
C PRO A 42 -15.74 -1.04 -20.50
N ARG A 43 -16.26 -2.03 -19.77
CA ARG A 43 -17.22 -1.84 -18.67
C ARG A 43 -16.59 -1.41 -17.35
N LEU A 44 -15.27 -1.62 -17.18
CA LEU A 44 -14.55 -1.26 -15.96
C LEU A 44 -13.89 0.10 -16.05
N ARG A 45 -13.62 0.62 -17.26
CA ARG A 45 -12.98 1.93 -17.41
C ARG A 45 -13.85 3.03 -16.82
N VAL A 46 -13.22 3.92 -16.06
CA VAL A 46 -13.88 5.05 -15.40
C VAL A 46 -13.05 6.30 -15.63
N ASP A 47 -13.71 7.42 -15.96
CA ASP A 47 -13.11 8.75 -15.80
C ASP A 47 -13.48 9.26 -14.41
N LEU A 48 -12.47 9.56 -13.59
CA LEU A 48 -12.66 10.09 -12.25
C LEU A 48 -11.79 11.33 -12.10
N ALA A 49 -12.43 12.49 -11.94
CA ALA A 49 -11.74 13.77 -11.77
C ALA A 49 -10.69 14.06 -12.88
N GLY A 50 -10.99 13.68 -14.14
CA GLY A 50 -10.09 13.85 -15.28
C GLY A 50 -8.98 12.79 -15.37
N MET A 51 -9.00 11.77 -14.52
CA MET A 51 -8.10 10.63 -14.60
C MET A 51 -8.80 9.44 -15.27
N ALA A 52 -8.18 8.91 -16.32
CA ALA A 52 -8.63 7.68 -16.96
C ALA A 52 -8.16 6.45 -16.15
N LEU A 53 -9.06 5.87 -15.36
CA LEU A 53 -8.80 4.66 -14.59
C LEU A 53 -9.11 3.41 -15.42
N PRO A 54 -8.22 2.39 -15.42
CA PRO A 54 -8.48 1.15 -16.16
C PRO A 54 -9.56 0.27 -15.49
N ASN A 55 -9.77 0.45 -14.18
CA ASN A 55 -10.85 -0.13 -13.38
C ASN A 55 -11.11 0.74 -12.13
N PRO A 56 -12.27 0.59 -11.44
CA PRO A 56 -12.61 1.44 -10.29
C PRO A 56 -12.06 0.93 -8.95
N VAL A 57 -11.21 -0.10 -8.94
CA VAL A 57 -10.70 -0.71 -7.70
C VAL A 57 -9.30 -0.15 -7.40
N GLY A 58 -9.15 0.52 -6.26
CA GLY A 58 -7.88 1.06 -5.81
C GLY A 58 -7.30 0.34 -4.61
N LEU A 59 -5.99 0.46 -4.43
CA LEU A 59 -5.33 0.16 -3.16
C LEU A 59 -5.30 1.41 -2.29
N ALA A 60 -5.88 1.33 -1.09
CA ALA A 60 -5.94 2.44 -0.14
C ALA A 60 -4.56 2.78 0.46
N ALA A 61 -4.42 4.04 0.91
CA ALA A 61 -3.27 4.49 1.68
C ALA A 61 -3.08 3.67 2.96
N GLY A 62 -1.88 3.74 3.52
CA GLY A 62 -1.47 3.01 4.71
C GLY A 62 -0.91 1.62 4.41
N PHE A 63 -1.09 1.10 3.19
CA PHE A 63 -0.42 -0.13 2.76
C PHE A 63 1.05 0.15 2.39
N ASP A 64 1.31 1.01 1.41
CA ASP A 64 2.68 1.45 1.09
C ASP A 64 2.89 2.88 1.57
N LYS A 65 3.20 3.03 2.86
CA LYS A 65 3.36 4.35 3.51
C LYS A 65 4.52 5.17 2.97
N ASN A 66 5.51 4.48 2.39
CA ASN A 66 6.81 5.04 2.06
C ASN A 66 7.09 5.03 0.55
N ALA A 67 6.11 4.64 -0.28
CA ALA A 67 6.25 4.50 -1.72
C ALA A 67 7.38 3.53 -2.15
N GLU A 68 7.55 2.42 -1.42
CA GLU A 68 8.64 1.46 -1.64
C GLU A 68 8.33 0.42 -2.72
N ALA A 69 7.05 0.18 -3.02
CA ALA A 69 6.58 -0.92 -3.86
C ALA A 69 5.71 -0.45 -5.04
N LEU A 70 5.87 0.79 -5.49
CA LEU A 70 5.05 1.40 -6.57
C LEU A 70 4.95 0.55 -7.84
N GLY A 71 6.09 0.03 -8.33
CA GLY A 71 6.14 -0.79 -9.55
C GLY A 71 5.36 -2.10 -9.46
N PRO A 72 5.64 -2.98 -8.48
CA PRO A 72 4.86 -4.21 -8.32
C PRO A 72 3.40 -3.93 -7.96
N LEU A 73 3.10 -2.93 -7.14
CA LEU A 73 1.72 -2.58 -6.77
C LEU A 73 0.90 -2.04 -7.94
N SER A 74 1.48 -1.26 -8.85
CA SER A 74 0.77 -0.80 -10.05
C SER A 74 0.40 -1.94 -11.01
N ARG A 75 1.05 -3.10 -10.87
CA ARG A 75 0.78 -4.32 -11.64
C ARG A 75 -0.04 -5.36 -10.88
N ALA A 76 -0.47 -5.07 -9.65
CA ALA A 76 -1.22 -6.01 -8.82
C ALA A 76 -2.71 -6.11 -9.19
N GLY A 77 -3.15 -5.42 -10.25
CA GLY A 77 -4.53 -5.45 -10.75
C GLY A 77 -5.37 -4.22 -10.43
N PHE A 78 -4.89 -3.35 -9.55
CA PHE A 78 -5.58 -2.10 -9.19
C PHE A 78 -5.61 -1.09 -10.32
N GLY A 79 -6.67 -0.30 -10.40
CA GLY A 79 -6.77 0.83 -11.30
C GLY A 79 -6.06 2.08 -10.81
N PHE A 80 -5.86 2.20 -9.50
CA PHE A 80 -5.00 3.21 -8.89
C PHE A 80 -4.42 2.69 -7.57
N VAL A 81 -3.32 3.30 -7.13
CA VAL A 81 -2.68 3.00 -5.85
C VAL A 81 -2.48 4.30 -5.08
N GLU A 82 -2.87 4.33 -3.81
CA GLU A 82 -2.60 5.45 -2.92
C GLU A 82 -1.49 5.08 -1.93
N VAL A 83 -0.43 5.89 -1.89
CA VAL A 83 0.69 5.75 -0.94
C VAL A 83 0.57 6.75 0.20
N GLY A 84 1.36 6.53 1.26
CA GLY A 84 1.32 7.38 2.46
C GLY A 84 0.44 6.80 3.57
N ALA A 85 0.01 7.56 4.56
CA ALA A 85 0.21 9.00 4.70
C ALA A 85 1.68 9.38 4.92
N VAL A 86 2.17 10.32 4.12
CA VAL A 86 3.50 10.91 4.22
C VAL A 86 3.40 12.21 5.03
N THR A 87 4.32 12.40 5.97
CA THR A 87 4.43 13.64 6.75
C THR A 87 5.64 14.45 6.29
N PRO A 88 5.69 15.78 6.53
CA PRO A 88 6.85 16.59 6.16
C PRO A 88 8.17 16.02 6.69
N ARG A 89 8.22 15.68 7.98
CA ARG A 89 9.38 15.04 8.63
C ARG A 89 9.14 13.56 8.87
N PRO A 90 10.19 12.70 8.89
CA PRO A 90 10.06 11.31 9.31
C PRO A 90 9.54 11.23 10.74
N GLN A 91 8.76 10.19 11.03
CA GLN A 91 8.38 9.88 12.40
C GLN A 91 8.16 8.37 12.60
N PRO A 92 8.50 7.82 13.78
CA PRO A 92 8.42 6.37 14.04
C PRO A 92 6.98 5.89 14.23
N GLY A 93 6.04 6.80 14.49
CA GLY A 93 4.67 6.52 14.90
C GLY A 93 4.55 6.06 16.35
N ASN A 94 3.41 5.47 16.71
CA ASN A 94 3.13 5.02 18.08
C ASN A 94 3.92 3.74 18.44
N PRO A 95 4.14 3.44 19.73
CA PRO A 95 4.77 2.19 20.18
C PRO A 95 4.01 0.93 19.73
N ARG A 96 4.73 -0.18 19.54
CA ARG A 96 4.16 -1.49 19.23
C ARG A 96 3.67 -2.21 20.50
N PRO A 97 2.67 -3.12 20.41
CA PRO A 97 1.87 -3.46 19.23
C PRO A 97 0.80 -2.40 18.91
N ARG A 98 0.62 -2.14 17.61
CA ARG A 98 -0.23 -1.06 17.08
C ARG A 98 -1.07 -1.45 15.87
N LEU A 99 -1.04 -2.72 15.48
CA LEU A 99 -1.88 -3.32 14.45
C LEU A 99 -2.43 -4.64 14.99
N PHE A 100 -3.73 -4.83 14.88
CA PHE A 100 -4.44 -5.99 15.43
C PHE A 100 -5.41 -6.54 14.39
N ARG A 101 -5.45 -7.86 14.21
CA ARG A 101 -6.41 -8.53 13.33
C ARG A 101 -7.57 -9.11 14.13
N LEU A 102 -8.79 -8.78 13.72
CA LEU A 102 -10.03 -9.33 14.25
C LEU A 102 -10.55 -10.35 13.24
N ALA A 103 -9.98 -11.56 13.28
CA ALA A 103 -10.19 -12.56 12.22
C ALA A 103 -11.67 -12.99 12.09
N LYS A 104 -12.40 -13.11 13.21
CA LYS A 104 -13.82 -13.47 13.21
C LYS A 104 -14.68 -12.40 12.54
N ASP A 105 -14.34 -11.14 12.76
CA ASP A 105 -15.07 -9.97 12.24
C ASP A 105 -14.58 -9.53 10.85
N ARG A 106 -13.56 -10.21 10.31
CA ARG A 106 -12.84 -9.79 9.10
C ARG A 106 -12.36 -8.34 9.19
N GLY A 107 -11.97 -7.92 10.40
CA GLY A 107 -11.62 -6.55 10.74
C GLY A 107 -10.14 -6.37 11.10
N VAL A 108 -9.72 -5.12 11.11
CA VAL A 108 -8.38 -4.70 11.55
C VAL A 108 -8.52 -3.43 12.38
N ILE A 109 -7.83 -3.37 13.52
CA ILE A 109 -7.66 -2.15 14.31
C ILE A 109 -6.21 -1.72 14.21
N ASN A 110 -5.96 -0.44 13.97
CA ASN A 110 -4.62 0.11 14.01
C ASN A 110 -4.56 1.44 14.76
N ARG A 111 -3.38 1.73 15.30
CA ARG A 111 -3.03 2.99 15.95
C ARG A 111 -1.62 3.39 15.52
N PHE A 112 -1.35 3.44 14.23
CA PHE A 112 0.00 3.64 13.71
C PHE A 112 0.62 4.99 14.07
N GLY A 113 -0.16 6.06 14.03
CA GLY A 113 0.35 7.43 14.26
C GLY A 113 1.30 7.90 13.15
N PHE A 114 0.93 7.70 11.87
CA PHE A 114 1.71 8.10 10.69
C PHE A 114 3.19 7.71 10.72
N ASN A 115 3.52 6.44 10.96
CA ASN A 115 4.91 5.99 10.82
C ASN A 115 5.37 6.04 9.35
N ASN A 116 6.34 6.89 9.02
CA ASN A 116 6.86 7.07 7.66
C ASN A 116 8.25 7.74 7.66
N ASP A 117 8.91 7.70 6.50
CA ASP A 117 10.29 8.18 6.30
C ASP A 117 10.39 9.68 5.95
N GLY A 118 9.26 10.40 5.93
CA GLY A 118 9.19 11.81 5.60
C GLY A 118 9.04 12.09 4.10
N MET A 119 8.72 13.35 3.78
CA MET A 119 8.37 13.76 2.42
C MET A 119 9.51 13.67 1.43
N GLU A 120 10.75 13.96 1.85
CA GLU A 120 11.92 13.91 0.97
C GLU A 120 12.20 12.49 0.46
N ALA A 121 12.16 11.51 1.37
CA ALA A 121 12.35 10.10 1.02
C ALA A 121 11.22 9.60 0.10
N ALA A 122 9.98 9.97 0.40
CA ALA A 122 8.83 9.64 -0.43
C ALA A 122 8.90 10.28 -1.82
N ALA A 123 9.27 11.57 -1.90
CA ALA A 123 9.42 12.31 -3.15
C ALA A 123 10.49 11.68 -4.05
N ALA A 124 11.64 11.31 -3.49
CA ALA A 124 12.71 10.63 -4.23
C ALA A 124 12.26 9.28 -4.81
N ARG A 125 11.38 8.54 -4.12
CA ARG A 125 10.80 7.29 -4.62
C ARG A 125 9.72 7.53 -5.67
N LEU A 126 8.84 8.51 -5.44
CA LEU A 126 7.77 8.92 -6.37
C LEU A 126 8.29 9.52 -7.68
N ALA A 127 9.48 10.12 -7.66
CA ALA A 127 10.17 10.58 -8.87
C ALA A 127 10.47 9.43 -9.83
N ARG A 128 10.60 8.20 -9.32
CA ARG A 128 10.85 6.97 -10.10
C ARG A 128 9.60 6.11 -10.31
N ARG A 129 8.41 6.68 -10.11
CA ARG A 129 7.15 5.95 -10.20
C ARG A 129 6.92 5.39 -11.62
N PRO A 130 6.23 4.25 -11.77
CA PRO A 130 5.89 3.71 -13.07
C PRO A 130 5.03 4.69 -13.88
N GLN A 131 5.39 4.88 -15.15
CA GLN A 131 4.64 5.70 -16.09
C GLN A 131 3.31 5.02 -16.44
N GLY A 132 2.23 5.79 -16.55
CA GLY A 132 0.89 5.29 -16.90
C GLY A 132 0.09 4.68 -15.75
N ALA A 133 0.68 4.52 -14.55
CA ALA A 133 -0.06 4.15 -13.36
C ALA A 133 -0.63 5.39 -12.67
N VAL A 134 -1.89 5.32 -12.22
CA VAL A 134 -2.49 6.38 -11.39
C VAL A 134 -2.06 6.15 -9.94
N ILE A 135 -1.27 7.08 -9.41
CA ILE A 135 -0.69 7.00 -8.07
C ILE A 135 -1.14 8.22 -7.27
N GLY A 136 -1.95 7.98 -6.25
CA GLY A 136 -2.33 8.97 -5.25
C GLY A 136 -1.27 9.09 -4.16
N LEU A 137 -1.11 10.29 -3.60
CA LEU A 137 -0.24 10.56 -2.47
C LEU A 137 -1.08 11.11 -1.31
N ASN A 138 -1.21 10.33 -0.25
CA ASN A 138 -1.83 10.75 0.98
C ASN A 138 -0.83 11.56 1.82
N LEU A 139 -1.24 12.75 2.26
CA LEU A 139 -0.41 13.66 3.06
C LEU A 139 -1.02 13.83 4.45
N GLY A 140 -0.16 13.86 5.47
CA GLY A 140 -0.54 14.11 6.85
C GLY A 140 0.38 15.14 7.50
N ALA A 141 -0.07 15.71 8.62
CA ALA A 141 0.77 16.55 9.47
C ALA A 141 1.60 15.70 10.43
N ASN A 142 2.78 16.20 10.83
CA ASN A 142 3.52 15.59 11.92
C ASN A 142 2.75 15.78 13.24
N LYS A 143 2.98 14.91 14.22
CA LYS A 143 2.30 14.97 15.54
C LYS A 143 2.52 16.31 16.27
N ASP A 144 3.67 16.92 16.04
CA ASP A 144 4.15 18.15 16.66
C ASP A 144 4.03 19.37 15.74
N SER A 145 3.24 19.28 14.67
CA SER A 145 2.90 20.43 13.83
C SER A 145 2.05 21.45 14.63
N ALA A 146 2.37 22.73 14.47
CA ALA A 146 1.65 23.86 15.05
C ALA A 146 0.33 24.15 14.33
#